data_AF-A0A1Q6U518-F1
#
_entry.id   AF-A0A1Q6U518-F1
#
_cell.length_a   1.000
_cell.length_b   1.000
_cell.length_c   1.000
_cell.angle_alpha   90.00
_cell.angle_beta   90.00
_cell.angle_gamma   90.00
#
_symmetry.space_group_name_H-M   'P 1'
#
loop_
_entity.id
_entity.type
_entity.pdbx_description
1 polymer ?
#
loop_
_entity_poly.entity_id
_entity_poly.type
_entity_poly.pdbx_seq_one_letter_code
_entity_poly.pdbx_strand_id
1 'polypeptide(L)'
;MIEKLKKLKRLIPFLITIFVIVFFHYSRIYVLKFYPVITNSFIFIVFFSSLFCKETVIQKIAKKMDGELTDFSRNYTRNLTYVWCIFLFINLSISILTVFLPAKIWILYNGCISYIAIGLLFGVEYIVRITLRAKHVRK
;
A
#
# COMPACT_ATOMS: atom_id res chain seq x y z
N MET A 1 18.61 -30.18 15.73
CA MET A 1 17.76 -30.04 14.52
C MET A 1 17.07 -28.67 14.43
N ILE A 2 16.47 -28.16 15.51
CA ILE A 2 15.76 -26.86 15.55
C ILE A 2 16.69 -25.64 15.34
N GLU A 3 17.92 -25.66 15.87
CA GLU A 3 18.88 -24.56 15.66
C GLU A 3 19.35 -24.40 14.21
N LYS A 4 19.59 -25.51 13.48
CA LYS A 4 19.93 -25.48 12.05
C LYS A 4 18.80 -24.84 11.23
N LEU A 5 17.55 -25.11 11.60
CA LEU A 5 16.36 -24.53 10.97
C LEU A 5 16.24 -23.01 11.20
N LYS A 6 16.55 -22.53 12.42
CA LYS A 6 16.61 -21.09 12.74
C LYS A 6 17.74 -20.38 12.00
N LYS A 7 18.93 -20.99 11.91
CA LYS A 7 20.08 -20.45 11.13
C LYS A 7 19.75 -20.34 9.64
N LEU A 8 19.09 -21.35 9.08
CA LEU A 8 18.65 -21.37 7.69
C LEU A 8 17.61 -20.28 7.40
N LYS A 9 16.60 -20.12 8.28
CA LYS A 9 15.59 -19.05 8.15
C LYS A 9 16.19 -17.64 8.20
N ARG A 10 17.32 -17.46 8.90
CA ARG A 10 18.04 -16.18 8.98
C ARG A 10 18.87 -15.87 7.72
N LEU A 11 19.19 -16.87 6.90
CA LEU A 11 19.89 -16.69 5.61
C LEU A 11 18.95 -16.39 4.45
N ILE A 12 17.65 -16.72 4.58
CA ILE A 12 16.59 -16.42 3.60
C ILE A 12 16.62 -14.95 3.12
N PRO A 13 16.66 -13.91 4.00
CA PRO A 13 16.64 -12.52 3.52
C PRO A 13 17.88 -12.15 2.69
N PHE A 14 19.06 -12.69 3.00
CA PHE A 14 20.28 -12.46 2.22
C PHE A 14 20.21 -13.11 0.85
N LEU A 15 19.70 -14.35 0.78
CA LEU A 15 19.50 -15.06 -0.48
C LEU A 15 18.44 -14.37 -1.36
N ILE A 16 17.35 -13.89 -0.77
CA ILE A 16 16.34 -13.08 -1.47
C ILE A 16 16.96 -11.79 -2.00
N THR A 17 17.78 -11.10 -1.20
CA THR A 17 18.41 -9.84 -1.60
C THR A 17 19.37 -10.04 -2.79
N ILE A 18 20.21 -11.08 -2.73
CA ILE A 18 21.13 -11.41 -3.84
C ILE A 18 20.35 -11.78 -5.10
N PHE A 19 19.28 -12.58 -4.96
CA PHE A 19 18.41 -12.94 -6.08
C PHE A 19 17.77 -11.69 -6.72
N VAL A 20 17.26 -10.75 -5.92
CA VAL A 20 16.68 -9.50 -6.41
C VAL A 20 17.72 -8.67 -7.16
N ILE A 21 18.94 -8.54 -6.65
CA ILE A 21 20.01 -7.77 -7.32
C ILE A 21 20.37 -8.39 -8.68
N VAL A 22 20.58 -9.70 -8.74
CA VAL A 22 20.91 -10.41 -9.98
C VAL A 22 19.76 -10.32 -10.98
N PHE A 23 18.52 -10.47 -10.51
CA PHE A 23 17.32 -10.31 -11.32
C PHE A 23 17.22 -8.89 -11.89
N PHE A 24 17.44 -7.85 -11.07
CA PHE A 24 17.45 -6.46 -11.52
C PHE A 24 18.56 -6.17 -12.52
N HIS A 25 19.74 -6.81 -12.39
CA HIS A 25 20.85 -6.64 -13.32
C HIS A 25 20.56 -7.23 -14.71
N TYR A 26 19.87 -8.37 -14.76
CA TYR A 26 19.52 -9.04 -16.02
C TYR A 26 18.19 -8.60 -16.63
N SER A 27 17.32 -7.94 -15.86
CA SER A 27 16.00 -7.54 -16.34
C SER A 27 16.10 -6.33 -17.29
N ARG A 28 15.53 -6.47 -18.50
CA ARG A 28 15.41 -5.36 -19.46
C ARG A 28 14.64 -4.21 -18.80
N ILE A 29 15.07 -2.96 -19.02
CA ILE A 29 14.46 -1.73 -18.50
C ILE A 29 12.92 -1.68 -18.69
N TYR A 30 12.41 -2.32 -19.75
CA TYR A 30 10.97 -2.44 -20.00
C TYR A 30 10.21 -3.23 -18.93
N VAL A 31 10.75 -4.33 -18.41
CA VAL A 31 10.11 -5.11 -17.34
C VAL A 31 10.08 -4.32 -16.04
N LEU A 32 11.12 -3.53 -15.78
CA LEU A 32 11.19 -2.64 -14.62
C LEU A 32 10.12 -1.54 -14.67
N LYS A 33 9.72 -1.08 -15.86
CA LYS A 33 8.62 -0.10 -16.00
C LYS A 33 7.27 -0.62 -15.52
N PHE A 34 7.04 -1.93 -15.62
CA PHE A 34 5.80 -2.56 -15.18
C PHE A 34 5.76 -2.85 -13.68
N TYR A 35 6.89 -2.76 -12.97
CA TYR A 35 6.94 -3.04 -11.53
C TYR A 35 5.94 -2.17 -10.73
N PRO A 36 5.93 -0.82 -10.86
CA PRO A 36 4.95 0.01 -10.15
C PRO A 36 3.50 -0.31 -10.53
N VAL A 37 3.24 -0.66 -11.80
CA VAL A 37 1.90 -1.04 -12.27
C VAL A 37 1.42 -2.30 -11.56
N ILE A 38 2.26 -3.34 -11.49
CA ILE A 38 1.94 -4.60 -10.83
C ILE A 38 1.71 -4.36 -9.33
N THR A 39 2.60 -3.61 -8.68
CA THR A 39 2.47 -3.30 -7.25
C THR A 39 1.21 -2.50 -6.95
N ASN A 40 0.94 -1.42 -7.70
CA ASN A 40 -0.28 -0.62 -7.54
C ASN A 40 -1.54 -1.45 -7.81
N SER A 41 -1.53 -2.30 -8.84
CA SER A 41 -2.65 -3.21 -9.14
C SER A 41 -2.91 -4.16 -8.00
N PHE A 42 -1.86 -4.78 -7.45
CA PHE A 42 -1.98 -5.71 -6.34
C PHE A 42 -2.58 -5.03 -5.11
N ILE A 43 -2.05 -3.86 -4.72
CA ILE A 43 -2.56 -3.11 -3.56
C ILE A 43 -4.00 -2.67 -3.81
N PHE A 44 -4.32 -2.16 -4.99
CA PHE A 44 -5.68 -1.80 -5.37
C PHE A 44 -6.64 -2.98 -5.26
N ILE A 45 -6.31 -4.13 -5.83
CA ILE A 45 -7.15 -5.35 -5.77
C ILE A 45 -7.38 -5.77 -4.32
N VAL A 46 -6.34 -5.74 -3.48
CA VAL A 46 -6.47 -6.07 -2.05
C VAL A 46 -7.45 -5.13 -1.34
N PHE A 47 -7.34 -3.81 -1.55
CA PHE A 47 -8.26 -2.85 -0.97
C PHE A 47 -9.69 -2.98 -1.52
N PHE A 48 -9.81 -3.08 -2.85
CA PHE A 48 -11.09 -3.16 -3.56
C PHE A 48 -11.86 -4.43 -3.21
N SER A 49 -11.21 -5.60 -3.27
CA SER A 49 -11.82 -6.88 -2.88
C SER A 49 -12.27 -6.88 -1.42
N SER A 50 -11.56 -6.16 -0.54
CA SER A 50 -11.93 -6.07 0.87
C SER A 50 -13.24 -5.31 1.11
N LEU A 51 -13.71 -4.50 0.16
CA LEU A 51 -15.02 -3.85 0.25
C LEU A 51 -16.17 -4.87 0.25
N PHE A 52 -16.01 -6.00 -0.44
CA PHE A 52 -17.00 -7.07 -0.51
C PHE A 52 -16.92 -8.04 0.68
N CYS A 53 -15.89 -7.92 1.52
CA CYS A 53 -15.77 -8.70 2.75
C CYS A 53 -16.56 -8.06 3.90
N LYS A 54 -16.84 -8.88 4.93
CA LYS A 54 -17.47 -8.43 6.19
C LYS A 54 -16.69 -7.31 6.88
N GLU A 55 -15.36 -7.38 6.81
CA GLU A 55 -14.44 -6.36 7.34
C GLU A 55 -13.42 -5.98 6.25
N THR A 56 -13.25 -4.68 6.00
CA THR A 56 -12.26 -4.14 5.05
C THR A 56 -10.83 -4.23 5.59
N VAL A 57 -9.81 -4.03 4.75
CA VAL A 57 -8.41 -4.02 5.20
C VAL A 57 -8.19 -2.98 6.30
N ILE A 58 -8.72 -1.76 6.11
CA ILE A 58 -8.59 -0.68 7.09
C ILE A 58 -9.30 -1.03 8.40
N GLN A 59 -10.47 -1.66 8.34
CA GLN A 59 -11.18 -2.14 9.53
C GLN A 59 -10.37 -3.19 10.29
N LYS A 60 -9.75 -4.15 9.60
CA LYS A 60 -8.88 -5.17 10.24
C LYS A 60 -7.68 -4.53 10.93
N ILE A 61 -7.05 -3.54 10.28
CA ILE A 61 -5.92 -2.80 10.87
C ILE A 61 -6.38 -1.99 12.09
N ALA A 62 -7.47 -1.23 11.95
CA ALA A 62 -8.03 -0.43 13.04
C ALA A 62 -8.43 -1.31 14.23
N LYS A 63 -9.07 -2.46 13.99
CA LYS A 63 -9.46 -3.41 15.03
C LYS A 63 -8.24 -3.98 15.78
N LYS A 64 -7.13 -4.20 15.08
CA LYS A 64 -5.88 -4.66 15.68
C LYS A 64 -5.18 -3.56 16.50
N MET A 65 -5.31 -2.30 16.10
CA MET A 65 -4.65 -1.17 16.77
C MET A 65 -5.46 -0.61 17.95
N ASP A 66 -6.77 -0.43 17.76
CA ASP A 66 -7.66 0.28 18.69
C ASP A 66 -8.64 -0.67 19.42
N GLY A 67 -8.67 -1.97 19.10
CA GLY A 67 -9.57 -2.95 19.71
C GLY A 67 -10.94 -3.03 19.02
N GLU A 68 -12.00 -3.31 19.77
CA GLU A 68 -13.34 -3.43 19.18
C GLU A 68 -13.81 -2.10 18.56
N LEU A 69 -14.27 -2.17 17.31
CA LEU A 69 -14.73 -0.99 16.58
C LEU A 69 -16.19 -0.70 16.90
N THR A 70 -16.46 0.52 17.37
CA THR A 70 -17.81 1.08 17.44
C THR A 70 -18.43 1.19 16.05
N ASP A 71 -19.77 1.26 15.96
CA ASP A 71 -20.48 1.37 14.67
C ASP A 71 -20.05 2.60 13.85
N PHE A 72 -19.79 3.72 14.53
CA PHE A 72 -19.25 4.92 13.90
C PHE A 72 -17.87 4.67 13.27
N SER A 73 -16.94 4.09 14.02
CA SER A 73 -15.59 3.77 13.55
C SER A 73 -15.62 2.75 12.41
N ARG A 74 -16.56 1.80 12.45
CA ARG A 74 -16.79 0.83 11.37
C ARG A 74 -17.23 1.52 10.08
N ASN A 75 -18.20 2.44 10.13
CA ASN A 75 -18.65 3.17 8.94
C ASN A 75 -17.57 4.12 8.40
N TYR A 76 -16.88 4.85 9.29
CA TYR A 76 -15.78 5.75 8.94
C TYR A 76 -14.65 5.01 8.20
N THR A 77 -14.17 3.89 8.76
CA THR A 77 -13.07 3.11 8.16
C THR A 77 -13.47 2.45 6.84
N ARG A 78 -14.76 2.12 6.65
CA ARG A 78 -15.30 1.64 5.36
C ARG A 78 -15.31 2.75 4.31
N ASN A 79 -15.80 3.94 4.67
CA ASN A 79 -15.75 5.13 3.80
C ASN A 79 -14.32 5.50 3.42
N LEU A 80 -13.41 5.42 4.39
CA LEU A 80 -11.99 5.60 4.14
C LEU A 80 -11.45 4.56 3.15
N THR A 81 -11.89 3.29 3.23
CA THR A 81 -11.49 2.26 2.27
C THR A 81 -11.92 2.62 0.84
N TYR A 82 -13.11 3.22 0.64
CA TYR A 82 -13.52 3.74 -0.67
C TYR A 82 -12.59 4.86 -1.17
N VAL A 83 -12.24 5.82 -0.31
CA VAL A 83 -11.30 6.89 -0.66
C VAL A 83 -9.95 6.32 -1.10
N TRP A 84 -9.44 5.33 -0.37
CA TRP A 84 -8.22 4.61 -0.74
C TRP A 84 -8.36 3.88 -2.09
N CYS A 85 -9.48 3.22 -2.35
CA CYS A 85 -9.70 2.55 -3.63
C CYS A 85 -9.69 3.54 -4.80
N ILE A 86 -10.40 4.68 -4.67
CA ILE A 86 -10.45 5.72 -5.70
C ILE A 86 -9.04 6.28 -5.95
N PHE A 87 -8.31 6.60 -4.89
CA PHE A 87 -6.95 7.11 -4.99
C PHE A 87 -6.01 6.09 -5.65
N LEU A 88 -6.04 4.83 -5.21
CA LEU A 88 -5.21 3.76 -5.76
C LEU A 88 -5.55 3.48 -7.23
N PHE A 89 -6.81 3.57 -7.61
CA PHE A 89 -7.24 3.43 -9.01
C PHE A 89 -6.64 4.54 -9.88
N ILE A 90 -6.76 5.81 -9.46
CA ILE A 90 -6.16 6.95 -10.17
C ILE A 90 -4.65 6.79 -10.27
N ASN A 91 -4.00 6.40 -9.16
CA ASN A 91 -2.55 6.20 -9.13
C ASN A 91 -2.11 5.09 -10.08
N LEU A 92 -2.84 3.96 -10.10
CA LEU A 92 -2.64 2.85 -11.02
C LEU A 92 -2.81 3.30 -12.47
N SER A 93 -3.89 4.03 -12.79
CA SER A 93 -4.14 4.53 -14.15
C SER A 93 -2.98 5.41 -14.63
N ILE A 94 -2.51 6.35 -13.80
CA ILE A 94 -1.37 7.21 -14.18
C ILE A 94 -0.08 6.37 -14.29
N SER A 95 0.14 5.40 -13.40
CA SER A 95 1.27 4.48 -13.48
C SER A 95 1.29 3.73 -14.83
N ILE A 96 0.14 3.19 -15.27
CA ILE A 96 -0.02 2.54 -16.57
C ILE A 96 0.29 3.52 -17.71
N LEU A 97 -0.28 4.72 -17.69
CA LEU A 97 -0.05 5.74 -18.72
C LEU A 97 1.44 6.10 -18.83
N THR A 98 2.13 6.23 -17.70
CA THR A 98 3.54 6.59 -17.68
C THR A 98 4.48 5.53 -18.25
N VAL A 99 4.05 4.25 -18.36
CA VAL A 99 4.87 3.19 -18.99
C VAL A 99 5.16 3.53 -20.46
N PHE A 100 4.18 4.10 -21.15
CA PHE A 100 4.25 4.48 -22.56
C PHE A 100 4.93 5.85 -22.79
N LEU A 101 5.18 6.59 -21.71
CA LEU A 101 5.83 7.91 -21.76
C LEU A 101 7.37 7.78 -21.64
N PRO A 102 8.11 8.87 -21.94
CA PRO A 102 9.55 8.94 -21.75
C PRO A 102 9.97 8.53 -20.33
N ALA A 103 11.13 7.87 -20.21
CA ALA A 103 11.63 7.35 -18.94
C ALA A 103 11.72 8.42 -17.85
N LYS A 104 12.05 9.67 -18.21
CA LYS A 104 12.10 10.80 -17.27
C LYS A 104 10.75 11.06 -16.58
N ILE A 105 9.64 10.98 -17.33
CA ILE A 105 8.28 11.17 -16.79
C ILE A 105 7.90 9.97 -15.93
N TRP A 106 8.21 8.76 -16.38
CA TRP A 106 7.96 7.53 -15.62
C TRP A 106 8.68 7.54 -14.26
N ILE A 107 9.97 7.92 -14.23
CA ILE A 107 10.77 8.01 -13.01
C ILE A 107 10.21 9.10 -12.10
N LEU A 108 9.87 10.27 -12.65
CA LEU A 108 9.33 11.38 -11.85
C LEU A 108 8.01 10.98 -11.16
N TYR A 109 7.10 10.35 -11.91
CA TYR A 109 5.81 9.98 -11.36
C TYR A 109 5.92 8.79 -10.39
N ASN A 110 6.42 7.65 -10.87
CA ASN A 110 6.45 6.41 -10.08
C ASN A 110 7.52 6.44 -8.99
N GLY A 111 8.57 7.25 -9.15
CA GLY A 111 9.68 7.38 -8.20
C GLY A 111 9.53 8.53 -7.20
N CYS A 112 8.65 9.51 -7.44
CA CYS A 112 8.51 10.67 -6.56
C CYS A 112 7.04 11.05 -6.31
N ILE A 113 6.31 11.47 -7.34
CA ILE A 113 4.95 12.03 -7.20
C ILE A 113 4.00 11.03 -6.53
N SER A 114 4.04 9.76 -6.93
CA SER A 114 3.21 8.71 -6.35
C SER A 114 3.41 8.58 -4.84
N TYR A 115 4.67 8.61 -4.37
CA TYR A 115 4.99 8.52 -2.95
C TYR A 115 4.55 9.75 -2.17
N ILE A 116 4.72 10.94 -2.72
CA ILE A 116 4.22 12.19 -2.12
C ILE A 116 2.70 12.13 -2.00
N ALA A 117 2.00 11.69 -3.03
CA ALA A 117 0.55 11.58 -3.04
C ALA A 117 0.05 10.57 -1.99
N ILE A 118 0.69 9.40 -1.89
CA ILE A 118 0.39 8.40 -0.85
C ILE A 118 0.65 8.99 0.54
N GLY A 119 1.78 9.65 0.75
CA GLY A 119 2.14 10.29 2.01
C GLY A 119 1.16 11.38 2.41
N LEU A 120 0.70 12.19 1.45
CA LEU A 120 -0.31 13.22 1.67
C LEU A 120 -1.65 12.60 2.09
N LEU A 121 -2.09 11.54 1.40
CA LEU A 121 -3.33 10.84 1.77
C LEU A 121 -3.25 10.29 3.19
N PHE A 122 -2.14 9.64 3.56
CA PHE A 122 -1.91 9.19 4.93
C PHE A 122 -1.87 10.36 5.93
N GLY A 123 -1.22 11.47 5.60
CA GLY A 123 -1.13 12.64 6.47
C GLY A 123 -2.50 13.26 6.75
N VAL A 124 -3.30 13.47 5.71
CA VAL A 124 -4.68 13.97 5.84
C VAL A 124 -5.53 13.01 6.67
N GLU A 125 -5.44 11.71 6.40
CA GLU A 125 -6.16 10.66 7.14
C GLU A 125 -5.80 10.66 8.64
N TYR A 126 -4.52 10.81 8.94
CA TYR A 126 -4.01 10.86 10.31
C TYR A 126 -4.52 12.09 11.07
N ILE A 127 -4.50 13.28 10.43
CA ILE A 127 -5.05 14.51 11.02
C ILE A 127 -6.55 14.37 11.30
N VAL A 128 -7.30 13.77 10.36
CA VAL A 128 -8.73 13.50 10.53
C VAL A 128 -8.96 12.54 11.70
N ARG A 129 -8.16 11.47 11.85
CA ARG A 129 -8.25 10.56 13.01
C ARG A 129 -8.00 11.26 14.33
N ILE A 130 -6.96 12.09 14.43
CA ILE A 130 -6.67 12.84 15.66
C ILE A 130 -7.86 13.72 16.02
N THR A 131 -8.38 14.46 15.05
CA THR A 131 -9.51 15.38 15.25
C THR A 131 -10.78 14.63 15.70
N LEU A 132 -11.04 13.46 15.12
CA LEU A 132 -12.18 12.62 15.48
C LEU A 132 -12.06 12.03 16.90
N ARG A 133 -10.87 11.58 17.30
CA ARG A 133 -10.61 11.12 18.68
C ARG A 133 -10.79 12.24 19.69
N ALA A 134 -10.27 13.43 19.40
CA ALA A 134 -10.41 14.60 20.28
C ALA A 134 -11.89 14.99 20.50
N LYS A 135 -12.75 14.82 19.49
CA LYS A 135 -14.20 15.06 19.62
C LYS A 135 -14.94 13.98 20.41
N HIS A 136 -14.56 12.70 20.29
CA HIS A 136 -15.22 11.62 21.03
C HIS A 136 -14.78 11.51 22.50
N VAL A 137 -13.58 11.96 22.86
CA VAL A 137 -13.14 12.00 24.28
C VAL A 137 -13.81 13.13 25.07
N ARG A 138 -14.35 14.16 24.39
CA ARG A 138 -15.04 15.29 25.03
C ARG A 138 -16.55 15.09 25.22
N LYS A 139 -17.11 13.93 24.87
CA LYS A 139 -18.52 13.61 25.02
C LYS A 139 -18.70 12.49 26.03
#